data_AF-A0A2I0W3Z2-F1
#
_entry.id   AF-A0A2I0W3Z2-F1
#
_cell.length_a   1.000
_cell.length_b   1.000
_cell.length_c   1.000
_cell.angle_alpha   90.00
_cell.angle_beta   90.00
_cell.angle_gamma   90.00
#
_symmetry.space_group_name_H-M   'P 1'
#
loop_
_entity.id
_entity.type
_entity.pdbx_description
1 polymer ?
#
loop_
_entity_poly.entity_id
_entity_poly.type
_entity_poly.pdbx_seq_one_letter_code
_entity_poly.pdbx_strand_id
1 'polypeptide(L)'
;MVRFSMSQDGVWAVNKSVESHNHELARPNDQHLLRSSRSISDDNAAVLKSMLEVGIRTVDAFTYLSDEVGGVSNLGFTKQDAYNYIQKERIAKIETGDTNSLIKLFKERTIDDNMFAWDVETDEDGCLLIFFWVDGLGRNDYDCFGDVIIFDTSYRLNKYNLACAPIVGVNNHWQLYFE
;
A
#
# COMPACT_ATOMS: atom_id res chain seq x y z
N MET A 1 20.54 26.00 1.51
CA MET A 1 19.14 26.52 1.61
C MET A 1 19.03 27.78 0.76
N VAL A 2 18.03 27.88 -0.12
CA VAL A 2 17.74 29.11 -0.90
C VAL A 2 16.39 29.66 -0.46
N ARG A 3 16.31 30.95 -0.14
CA ARG A 3 15.06 31.65 0.18
C ARG A 3 14.71 32.61 -0.94
N PHE A 4 13.48 32.49 -1.42
CA PHE A 4 12.91 33.38 -2.42
C PHE A 4 11.92 34.35 -1.76
N SER A 5 11.72 35.51 -2.35
CA SER A 5 10.55 36.37 -2.09
C SER A 5 9.96 36.85 -3.40
N MET A 6 8.66 37.15 -3.37
CA MET A 6 7.94 37.71 -4.49
C MET A 6 7.67 39.20 -4.22
N SER A 7 7.96 40.07 -5.19
CA SER A 7 7.58 41.48 -5.12
C SER A 7 6.06 41.65 -5.26
N GLN A 8 5.55 42.85 -4.95
CA GLN A 8 4.14 43.20 -5.21
C GLN A 8 3.77 43.11 -6.70
N ASP A 9 4.76 43.23 -7.60
CA ASP A 9 4.60 43.10 -9.04
C ASP A 9 4.72 41.65 -9.54
N GLY A 10 4.82 40.66 -8.64
CA GLY A 10 4.90 39.24 -8.98
C GLY A 10 6.28 38.74 -9.40
N VAL A 11 7.34 39.54 -9.22
CA VAL A 11 8.70 39.15 -9.60
C VAL A 11 9.35 38.36 -8.46
N TRP A 12 9.87 37.17 -8.77
CA TRP A 12 10.61 36.35 -7.81
C TRP A 12 12.07 36.80 -7.73
N ALA A 13 12.54 37.05 -6.51
CA ALA A 13 13.93 37.38 -6.20
C ALA A 13 14.52 36.40 -5.19
N VAL A 14 15.82 36.10 -5.32
CA VAL A 14 16.58 35.31 -4.34
C VAL A 14 17.03 36.25 -3.22
N ASN A 15 16.55 36.02 -2.00
CA ASN A 15 16.89 36.86 -0.85
C ASN A 15 18.05 36.31 -0.02
N LYS A 16 18.24 34.98 -0.04
CA LYS A 16 19.31 34.33 0.73
C LYS A 16 19.69 33.03 0.04
N SER A 17 20.99 32.86 -0.22
CA SER A 17 21.59 31.57 -0.55
C SER A 17 22.53 31.17 0.58
N VAL A 18 22.37 29.95 1.08
CA VAL A 18 23.32 29.29 1.99
C VAL A 18 23.83 28.07 1.25
N GLU A 19 25.08 28.16 0.81
CA GLU A 19 25.78 27.12 0.05
C GLU A 19 26.53 26.14 0.96
N SER A 20 26.73 26.47 2.24
CA SER A 20 27.33 25.55 3.20
C SER A 20 26.34 24.43 3.55
N HIS A 21 26.83 23.20 3.54
CA HIS A 21 26.11 21.98 3.91
C HIS A 21 26.73 21.36 5.15
N ASN A 22 25.90 20.71 5.98
CA ASN A 22 26.34 19.93 7.14
C ASN A 22 26.62 18.44 6.78
N HIS A 23 26.66 18.12 5.50
CA HIS A 23 26.94 16.80 4.95
C HIS A 23 27.60 16.95 3.57
N GLU A 24 28.24 15.89 3.08
CA GLU A 24 28.76 15.85 1.71
C GLU A 24 27.63 15.89 0.68
N LEU A 25 27.88 16.55 -0.45
CA LEU A 25 26.95 16.52 -1.58
C LEU A 25 26.91 15.12 -2.20
N ALA A 26 25.76 14.77 -2.77
CA ALA A 26 25.61 13.50 -3.48
C ALA A 26 26.62 13.40 -4.63
N ARG A 27 27.21 12.22 -4.78
CA ARG A 27 28.16 11.95 -5.86
C ARG A 27 27.40 11.90 -7.19
N PRO A 28 28.03 12.27 -8.31
CA PRO A 28 27.40 12.16 -9.64
C PRO A 28 26.82 10.77 -9.92
N ASN A 29 27.51 9.71 -9.50
CA ASN A 29 27.05 8.34 -9.68
C ASN A 29 25.81 7.99 -8.85
N ASP A 30 25.59 8.69 -7.73
CA ASP A 30 24.45 8.46 -6.83
C ASP A 30 23.26 9.38 -7.16
N GLN A 31 23.36 10.20 -8.22
CA GLN A 31 22.31 11.15 -8.60
C GLN A 31 20.98 10.45 -8.85
N HIS A 32 21.00 9.25 -9.46
CA HIS A 32 19.82 8.43 -9.72
C HIS A 32 19.07 7.97 -8.45
N LEU A 33 19.71 8.06 -7.27
CA LEU A 33 19.10 7.74 -5.97
C LEU A 33 18.41 8.96 -5.34
N LEU A 34 18.71 10.18 -5.82
CA LEU A 34 18.09 11.39 -5.29
C LEU A 34 16.61 11.44 -5.65
N ARG A 35 15.75 11.72 -4.68
CA ARG A 35 14.30 11.83 -4.90
C ARG A 35 13.94 12.82 -6.02
N SER A 36 14.66 13.93 -6.17
CA SER A 36 14.44 14.93 -7.23
C SER A 36 14.80 14.43 -8.63
N SER A 37 15.59 13.36 -8.72
CA SER A 37 16.04 12.75 -9.98
C SER A 37 15.31 11.44 -10.27
N ARG A 38 14.34 11.05 -9.41
CA ARG A 38 13.56 9.83 -9.57
C ARG A 38 12.16 10.17 -10.05
N SER A 39 11.79 9.66 -11.21
CA SER A 39 10.45 9.74 -11.77
C SER A 39 10.20 8.54 -12.68
N ILE A 40 9.00 7.95 -12.58
CA ILE A 40 8.57 6.91 -13.52
C ILE A 40 7.94 7.63 -14.70
N SER A 41 8.51 7.46 -15.90
CA SER A 41 7.90 7.97 -17.14
C SER A 41 6.63 7.20 -17.49
N ASP A 42 5.75 7.81 -18.28
CA ASP A 42 4.51 7.17 -18.72
C ASP A 42 4.77 5.88 -19.52
N ASP A 43 5.84 5.85 -20.33
CA ASP A 43 6.27 4.66 -21.08
C ASP A 43 6.67 3.51 -20.15
N ASN A 44 7.53 3.81 -19.16
CA ASN A 44 7.97 2.81 -18.18
C ASN A 44 6.80 2.32 -17.31
N ALA A 45 5.88 3.23 -16.95
CA ALA A 45 4.65 2.91 -16.26
C ALA A 45 3.75 1.96 -17.06
N ALA A 46 3.58 2.21 -18.37
CA ALA A 46 2.80 1.36 -19.26
C ALA A 46 3.40 -0.06 -19.38
N VAL A 47 4.73 -0.17 -19.50
CA VAL A 47 5.43 -1.47 -19.53
C VAL A 47 5.30 -2.20 -18.19
N LEU A 48 5.49 -1.51 -17.06
CA LEU A 48 5.28 -2.11 -15.74
C LEU A 48 3.87 -2.68 -15.60
N LYS A 49 2.85 -1.94 -16.03
CA LYS A 49 1.45 -2.38 -15.98
C LYS A 49 1.20 -3.62 -16.82
N SER A 50 1.60 -3.60 -18.09
CA SER A 50 1.34 -4.71 -19.01
C SER A 50 2.01 -6.01 -18.55
N MET A 51 3.24 -5.93 -18.04
CA MET A 51 3.94 -7.08 -17.47
C MET A 51 3.20 -7.67 -16.26
N LEU A 52 2.67 -6.82 -15.39
CA LEU A 52 1.93 -7.29 -14.22
C LEU A 52 0.58 -7.91 -14.57
N GLU A 53 -0.09 -7.43 -15.61
CA GLU A 53 -1.36 -7.98 -16.08
C GLU A 53 -1.22 -9.41 -16.60
N VAL A 54 -0.06 -9.78 -17.14
CA VAL A 54 0.27 -11.16 -17.53
C VAL A 54 0.93 -11.97 -16.41
N GLY A 55 0.99 -11.43 -15.19
CA GLY A 55 1.45 -12.14 -13.99
C GLY A 55 2.96 -12.08 -13.73
N ILE A 56 3.72 -11.25 -14.45
CA ILE A 56 5.15 -11.04 -14.17
C ILE A 56 5.30 -10.28 -12.85
N ARG A 57 6.25 -10.71 -12.01
CA ARG A 57 6.47 -10.06 -10.72
C ARG A 57 7.11 -8.68 -10.93
N THR A 58 6.78 -7.71 -10.07
CA THR A 58 7.34 -6.35 -10.12
C THR A 58 8.87 -6.34 -10.13
N VAL A 59 9.52 -7.28 -9.44
CA VAL A 59 10.99 -7.42 -9.46
C VAL A 59 11.52 -7.77 -10.85
N ASP A 60 10.87 -8.69 -11.55
CA ASP A 60 11.32 -9.16 -12.86
C ASP A 60 11.07 -8.08 -13.92
N ALA A 61 9.93 -7.39 -13.84
CA ALA A 61 9.61 -6.25 -14.69
C ALA A 61 10.59 -5.08 -14.50
N PHE A 62 10.96 -4.80 -13.23
CA PHE A 62 11.97 -3.79 -12.91
C PHE A 62 13.35 -4.18 -13.46
N THR A 63 13.76 -5.44 -13.30
CA THR A 63 15.03 -5.93 -13.84
C THR A 63 15.07 -5.80 -15.36
N TYR A 64 14.00 -6.20 -16.06
CA TYR A 64 13.88 -6.02 -17.50
C TYR A 64 14.07 -4.55 -17.93
N LEU A 65 13.34 -3.63 -17.30
CA LEU A 65 13.45 -2.21 -17.64
C LEU A 65 14.84 -1.63 -17.35
N SER A 66 15.48 -2.07 -16.27
CA SER A 66 16.87 -1.72 -15.95
C SER A 66 17.82 -2.22 -17.04
N ASP A 67 17.66 -3.46 -17.50
CA ASP A 67 18.54 -4.06 -18.49
C ASP A 67 18.42 -3.36 -19.86
N GLU A 68 17.20 -2.99 -20.28
CA GLU A 68 16.95 -2.25 -21.53
C GLU A 68 17.68 -0.90 -21.60
N VAL A 69 17.84 -0.23 -20.46
CA VAL A 69 18.54 1.07 -20.38
C VAL A 69 20.01 0.95 -19.97
N GLY A 70 20.54 -0.27 -19.88
CA GLY A 70 21.93 -0.52 -19.52
C GLY A 70 22.26 -0.33 -18.02
N GLY A 71 21.26 -0.45 -17.15
CA GLY A 71 21.42 -0.51 -15.70
C GLY A 71 20.50 0.43 -14.93
N VAL A 72 20.34 0.14 -13.63
CA VAL A 72 19.45 0.86 -12.71
C VAL A 72 19.73 2.36 -12.64
N SER A 73 21.00 2.76 -12.78
CA SER A 73 21.41 4.16 -12.78
C SER A 73 20.85 4.98 -13.95
N ASN A 74 20.49 4.33 -15.05
CA ASN A 74 19.93 4.99 -16.25
C ASN A 74 18.40 4.91 -16.30
N LEU A 75 17.76 4.13 -15.42
CA LEU A 75 16.32 3.88 -15.43
C LEU A 75 15.50 5.07 -14.92
N GLY A 76 16.09 5.91 -14.08
CA GLY A 76 15.41 7.09 -13.53
C GLY A 76 14.42 6.79 -12.41
N PHE A 77 14.31 5.56 -11.93
CA PHE A 77 13.58 5.21 -10.71
C PHE A 77 14.15 3.95 -10.07
N THR A 78 13.90 3.78 -8.77
CA THR A 78 14.38 2.62 -8.01
C THR A 78 13.36 1.50 -7.98
N LYS A 79 13.82 0.30 -7.57
CA LYS A 79 12.94 -0.85 -7.34
C LYS A 79 11.80 -0.48 -6.40
N GLN A 80 12.08 0.24 -5.32
CA GLN A 80 11.05 0.69 -4.37
C GLN A 80 9.99 1.58 -5.02
N ASP A 81 10.40 2.48 -5.93
CA ASP A 81 9.47 3.35 -6.64
C ASP A 81 8.52 2.54 -7.53
N ALA A 82 9.03 1.47 -8.18
CA ALA A 82 8.20 0.54 -8.96
C ALA A 82 7.15 -0.17 -8.09
N TYR A 83 7.55 -0.67 -6.91
CA TYR A 83 6.62 -1.27 -5.95
C TYR A 83 5.56 -0.27 -5.49
N ASN A 84 5.98 0.94 -5.11
CA ASN A 84 5.07 1.99 -4.66
C ASN A 84 4.07 2.38 -5.76
N TYR A 85 4.51 2.47 -7.01
CA TYR A 85 3.67 2.77 -8.17
C TYR A 85 2.61 1.69 -8.39
N ILE A 86 3.04 0.43 -8.47
CA ILE A 86 2.13 -0.70 -8.63
C ILE A 86 1.14 -0.80 -7.47
N GLN A 87 1.60 -0.55 -6.24
CA GLN A 87 0.72 -0.56 -5.08
C GLN A 87 -0.35 0.52 -5.19
N LYS A 88 0.02 1.75 -5.58
CA LYS A 88 -0.92 2.84 -5.80
C LYS A 88 -1.96 2.49 -6.86
N GLU A 89 -1.53 1.89 -7.97
CA GLU A 89 -2.43 1.42 -9.04
C GLU A 89 -3.38 0.31 -8.57
N ARG A 90 -2.91 -0.60 -7.71
CA ARG A 90 -3.76 -1.66 -7.13
C ARG A 90 -4.81 -1.08 -6.19
N ILE A 91 -4.42 -0.15 -5.32
CA ILE A 91 -5.34 0.53 -4.41
C ILE A 91 -6.41 1.25 -5.23
N ALA A 92 -6.01 2.03 -6.24
CA ALA A 92 -6.94 2.73 -7.13
C ALA A 92 -7.92 1.77 -7.83
N LYS A 93 -7.49 0.56 -8.22
CA LYS A 93 -8.38 -0.47 -8.80
C LYS A 93 -9.34 -1.10 -7.77
N ILE A 94 -8.95 -1.21 -6.50
CA ILE A 94 -9.82 -1.69 -5.42
C ILE A 94 -10.90 -0.65 -5.12
N GLU A 95 -10.54 0.63 -5.09
CA GLU A 95 -11.45 1.77 -4.90
C GLU A 95 -12.58 1.81 -5.95
N THR A 96 -12.34 1.34 -7.18
CA THR A 96 -13.34 1.47 -8.26
C THR A 96 -14.34 0.31 -8.41
N GLY A 97 -14.22 -0.81 -7.69
CA GLY A 97 -15.05 -1.98 -8.04
C GLY A 97 -15.28 -3.10 -7.01
N ASP A 98 -14.63 -3.11 -5.86
CA ASP A 98 -14.62 -4.30 -5.00
C ASP A 98 -15.47 -4.17 -3.72
N THR A 99 -15.69 -2.96 -3.20
CA THR A 99 -16.48 -2.76 -1.97
C THR A 99 -17.90 -3.29 -2.10
N ASN A 100 -18.58 -3.00 -3.21
CA ASN A 100 -19.96 -3.44 -3.45
C ASN A 100 -20.06 -4.96 -3.68
N SER A 101 -19.06 -5.56 -4.32
CA SER A 101 -19.00 -7.01 -4.55
C SER A 101 -18.77 -7.76 -3.23
N LEU A 102 -17.87 -7.25 -2.39
CA LEU A 102 -17.62 -7.77 -1.05
C LEU A 102 -18.85 -7.63 -0.14
N ILE A 103 -19.49 -6.45 -0.12
CA ILE A 103 -20.74 -6.22 0.62
C ILE A 103 -21.83 -7.20 0.16
N LYS A 104 -21.96 -7.42 -1.15
CA LYS A 104 -22.95 -8.35 -1.69
C LYS A 104 -22.69 -9.79 -1.22
N LEU A 105 -21.44 -10.25 -1.30
CA LEU A 105 -21.03 -11.57 -0.82
C LEU A 105 -21.38 -11.76 0.67
N PHE A 106 -21.13 -10.76 1.50
CA PHE A 106 -21.37 -10.84 2.94
C PHE A 106 -22.86 -10.75 3.30
N LYS A 107 -23.64 -9.98 2.53
CA LYS A 107 -25.12 -10.01 2.62
C LYS A 107 -25.67 -11.40 2.29
N GLU A 108 -25.15 -12.05 1.25
CA GLU A 108 -25.53 -13.42 0.90
C GLU A 108 -25.14 -14.39 2.02
N ARG A 109 -23.95 -14.24 2.60
CA ARG A 109 -23.48 -15.09 3.70
C ARG A 109 -24.28 -14.94 4.99
N THR A 110 -24.80 -13.75 5.29
CA THR A 110 -25.72 -13.55 6.43
C THR A 110 -27.06 -14.29 6.24
N ILE A 111 -27.46 -14.60 5.00
CA ILE A 111 -28.67 -15.41 4.74
C ILE A 111 -28.39 -16.88 5.08
N ASP A 112 -27.18 -17.37 4.80
CA ASP A 112 -26.80 -18.77 5.00
C ASP A 112 -26.41 -19.07 6.46
N ASP A 113 -25.78 -18.12 7.16
CA ASP A 113 -25.38 -18.22 8.56
C ASP A 113 -25.95 -17.05 9.37
N ASN A 114 -26.99 -17.33 10.15
CA ASN A 114 -27.65 -16.34 11.01
C ASN A 114 -26.75 -15.80 12.14
N MET A 115 -25.66 -16.49 12.48
CA MET A 115 -24.72 -16.02 13.49
C MET A 115 -23.59 -15.21 12.86
N PHE A 116 -23.37 -15.31 11.55
CA PHE A 116 -22.42 -14.48 10.81
C PHE A 116 -22.71 -12.99 11.01
N ALA A 117 -21.69 -12.25 11.44
CA ALA A 117 -21.76 -10.81 11.65
C ALA A 117 -20.61 -10.11 10.95
N TRP A 118 -20.89 -8.94 10.39
CA TRP A 118 -19.90 -8.13 9.70
C TRP A 118 -20.28 -6.67 9.75
N ASP A 119 -19.28 -5.81 9.62
CA ASP A 119 -19.44 -4.36 9.56
C ASP A 119 -18.41 -3.76 8.61
N VAL A 120 -18.78 -2.62 8.02
CA VAL A 120 -17.96 -1.95 7.00
C VAL A 120 -18.02 -0.44 7.18
N GLU A 121 -16.84 0.19 7.14
CA GLU A 121 -16.70 1.63 7.08
C GLU A 121 -16.14 2.02 5.71
N THR A 122 -16.77 2.99 5.06
CA THR A 122 -16.31 3.57 3.79
C THR A 122 -16.08 5.07 3.92
N ASP A 123 -15.19 5.64 3.11
CA ASP A 123 -15.00 7.08 3.03
C ASP A 123 -16.11 7.79 2.22
N GLU A 124 -15.98 9.10 2.06
CA GLU A 124 -16.91 9.96 1.31
C GLU A 124 -17.01 9.57 -0.18
N ASP A 125 -15.97 8.95 -0.72
CA ASP A 125 -15.88 8.49 -2.11
C ASP A 125 -16.37 7.03 -2.29
N GLY A 126 -16.79 6.37 -1.20
CA GLY A 126 -17.28 4.99 -1.20
C GLY A 126 -16.16 3.93 -1.17
N CYS A 127 -14.93 4.33 -0.87
CA CYS A 127 -13.79 3.43 -0.76
C CYS A 127 -13.77 2.74 0.60
N LEU A 128 -13.36 1.48 0.64
CA LEU A 128 -13.31 0.67 1.86
C LEU A 128 -12.22 1.18 2.83
N LEU A 129 -12.62 1.61 4.03
CA LEU A 129 -11.70 2.03 5.09
C LEU A 129 -11.41 0.89 6.08
N ILE A 130 -12.48 0.31 6.64
CA ILE A 130 -12.41 -0.76 7.64
C ILE A 130 -13.43 -1.82 7.26
N PHE A 131 -13.03 -3.08 7.39
CA PHE A 131 -13.92 -4.21 7.18
C PHE A 131 -13.71 -5.22 8.30
N PHE A 132 -14.80 -5.54 9.00
CA PHE A 132 -14.82 -6.46 10.13
C PHE A 132 -15.80 -7.58 9.86
N TRP A 133 -15.45 -8.81 10.24
CA TRP A 133 -16.38 -9.92 10.22
C TRP A 133 -16.00 -10.98 11.25
N VAL A 134 -17.01 -11.76 11.63
CA VAL A 134 -16.88 -12.96 12.47
C VAL A 134 -17.94 -13.95 11.99
N ASP A 135 -17.56 -15.23 11.87
CA ASP A 135 -18.51 -16.27 11.50
C ASP A 135 -19.29 -16.81 12.71
N GLY A 136 -20.28 -17.65 12.46
CA GLY A 136 -21.08 -18.21 13.54
C GLY A 136 -20.28 -19.06 14.53
N LEU A 137 -19.19 -19.69 14.07
CA LEU A 137 -18.32 -20.49 14.93
C LEU A 137 -17.54 -19.58 15.87
N GLY A 138 -16.94 -18.51 15.36
CA GLY A 138 -16.17 -17.57 16.18
C GLY A 138 -17.00 -16.89 17.26
N ARG A 139 -18.27 -16.59 16.99
CA ARG A 139 -19.18 -16.07 18.02
C ARG A 139 -19.50 -17.11 19.11
N ASN A 140 -19.72 -18.37 18.72
CA ASN A 140 -19.95 -19.44 19.69
C ASN A 140 -18.71 -19.71 20.54
N ASP A 141 -17.52 -19.66 19.93
CA ASP A 141 -16.25 -19.83 20.62
C ASP A 141 -15.98 -18.66 21.58
N TYR A 142 -16.30 -17.43 21.18
CA TYR A 142 -16.26 -16.27 22.07
C TYR A 142 -17.22 -16.43 23.26
N ASP A 143 -18.45 -16.91 23.06
CA ASP A 143 -19.38 -17.18 24.16
C ASP A 143 -18.86 -18.24 25.15
N CYS A 144 -18.03 -19.18 24.67
CA CYS A 144 -17.46 -20.25 25.49
C CYS A 144 -16.13 -19.90 26.16
N PHE A 145 -15.29 -19.08 25.50
CA PHE A 145 -13.87 -18.88 25.84
C PHE A 145 -13.43 -17.41 25.86
N GLY A 146 -14.35 -16.45 25.71
CA GLY A 146 -14.10 -15.01 25.48
C GLY A 146 -13.42 -14.23 26.61
N ASP A 147 -12.82 -14.92 27.58
CA ASP A 147 -12.05 -14.31 28.67
C ASP A 147 -10.75 -13.67 28.14
N VAL A 148 -10.20 -14.18 27.02
CA VAL A 148 -8.96 -13.69 26.41
C VAL A 148 -9.06 -13.70 24.88
N ILE A 149 -8.85 -12.53 24.27
CA ILE A 149 -8.70 -12.35 22.82
C ILE A 149 -7.25 -11.94 22.51
N ILE A 150 -6.65 -12.55 21.48
CA ILE A 150 -5.36 -12.09 20.93
C ILE A 150 -5.59 -11.37 19.60
N PHE A 151 -5.06 -10.16 19.50
CA PHE A 151 -4.96 -9.41 18.24
C PHE A 151 -3.57 -9.59 17.66
N ASP A 152 -3.46 -10.35 16.57
CA ASP A 152 -2.19 -10.44 15.85
C ASP A 152 -2.08 -9.32 14.81
N THR A 153 -1.41 -8.23 15.17
CA THR A 153 -1.14 -7.11 14.25
C THR A 153 0.09 -7.33 13.37
N SER A 154 0.75 -8.49 13.48
CA SER A 154 1.91 -8.81 12.64
C SER A 154 1.50 -9.17 11.19
N TYR A 155 0.22 -9.46 10.96
CA TYR A 155 -0.32 -9.88 9.66
C TYR A 155 -0.58 -8.71 8.70
N ARG A 156 0.48 -8.10 8.18
CA ARG A 156 0.36 -7.22 7.00
C ARG A 156 0.14 -8.07 5.76
N LEU A 157 -1.00 -7.90 5.07
CA LEU A 157 -1.21 -8.53 3.76
C LEU A 157 -0.22 -7.93 2.75
N ASN A 158 0.87 -8.67 2.54
CA ASN A 158 2.08 -8.41 1.74
C ASN A 158 1.84 -8.02 0.25
N LYS A 159 0.59 -7.83 -0.19
CA LYS A 159 0.25 -7.53 -1.58
C LYS A 159 -0.60 -6.27 -1.78
N TYR A 160 -1.33 -5.85 -0.75
CA TYR A 160 -2.31 -4.75 -0.82
C TYR A 160 -2.09 -3.67 0.24
N ASN A 161 -1.12 -3.86 1.15
CA ASN A 161 -0.84 -2.93 2.25
C ASN A 161 -2.05 -2.67 3.15
N LEU A 162 -3.03 -3.59 3.12
CA LEU A 162 -4.11 -3.68 4.08
C LEU A 162 -3.54 -4.31 5.36
N ALA A 163 -3.72 -3.61 6.48
CA ALA A 163 -3.47 -4.21 7.78
C ALA A 163 -4.62 -5.20 8.04
N CYS A 164 -4.29 -6.48 8.15
CA CYS A 164 -5.22 -7.49 8.63
C CYS A 164 -4.79 -7.83 10.06
N ALA A 165 -5.71 -7.73 11.00
CA ALA A 165 -5.47 -8.17 12.36
C ALA A 165 -6.44 -9.31 12.65
N PRO A 166 -6.06 -10.57 12.37
CA PRO A 166 -6.91 -11.69 12.76
C PRO A 166 -7.11 -11.65 14.28
N ILE A 167 -8.36 -11.86 14.66
CA ILE A 167 -8.75 -12.10 16.04
C ILE A 167 -8.61 -13.60 16.25
N VAL A 168 -7.76 -14.00 17.19
CA VAL A 168 -7.49 -15.41 17.45
C VAL A 168 -7.92 -15.74 18.87
N GLY A 169 -8.75 -16.79 18.98
CA GLY A 169 -9.16 -17.35 20.26
C GLY A 169 -8.07 -18.22 20.88
N VAL A 170 -8.01 -18.25 22.22
CA VAL A 170 -7.09 -19.08 22.99
C VAL A 170 -7.85 -19.82 24.07
N ASN A 171 -7.70 -21.15 24.15
CA ASN A 171 -8.36 -21.92 25.21
C ASN A 171 -7.53 -21.90 26.51
N ASN A 172 -8.11 -22.49 27.55
CA ASN A 172 -7.48 -22.70 28.86
C ASN A 172 -6.14 -23.48 28.83
N HIS A 173 -5.77 -24.05 27.69
CA HIS A 173 -4.51 -24.78 27.47
C HIS A 173 -3.50 -24.00 26.59
N TRP A 174 -3.74 -22.71 26.34
CA TRP A 174 -2.87 -21.87 25.49
C TRP A 174 -2.78 -22.35 24.03
N GLN A 175 -3.80 -23.03 23.54
CA GLN A 175 -3.87 -23.46 22.15
C GLN A 175 -4.62 -22.42 21.33
N LEU A 176 -4.05 -22.05 20.18
CA LEU A 176 -4.66 -21.16 19.20
C LEU A 176 -5.67 -21.96 18.36
N TYR A 177 -6.85 -21.39 18.14
CA TYR A 177 -7.75 -21.78 17.07
C TYR A 177 -7.90 -20.58 16.16
N PHE A 178 -7.55 -20.80 14.89
CA PHE A 178 -7.64 -19.78 13.85
C PHE A 178 -9.07 -19.72 13.33
N GLU A 179 -9.68 -18.54 13.42
CA GLU A 179 -10.85 -18.11 12.66
C GLU A 179 -10.41 -17.52 11.31
#